data_AF-A0A432PV67-F1
#
_entry.id   AF-A0A432PV67-F1
#
_cell.length_a   1.000
_cell.length_b   1.000
_cell.length_c   1.000
_cell.angle_alpha   90.00
_cell.angle_beta   90.00
_cell.angle_gamma   90.00
#
_symmetry.space_group_name_H-M   'P 1'
#
loop_
_entity.id
_entity.type
_entity.pdbx_description
1 polymer ?
#
loop_
_entity_poly.entity_id
_entity_poly.type
_entity_poly.pdbx_seq_one_letter_code
_entity_poly.pdbx_strand_id
1 'polypeptide(L)'
;MENLAKRLDEEDVITVLKFFTVSFVVLPLLPDKEIIRGLNPSEVWKFVILVSSVDFVGYFLLRYKGTGSLIITALIGGIPSSTAVTMAFSSLSQKLPHLSELFFFSVILSWIVMFLRVIFYTFLVFKGMIYKLIFLLFPYFALLLLFALLLYLRGVKNHRESESVSIKNPFSLSQAFTFGLIYSAISIVSYHLKAQFGNEGIYILSFISGVMDIDAITLLLARLSDKGEIGINVASMGILLAVMSNNLFKSGYAVIFGSKKIKLYFSLVAICTLFYTIILLTLFDKLHISS
;
A
#
# COMPACT_ATOMS: atom_id res chain seq x y z
N MET A 1 14.88 -28.38 -8.69
CA MET A 1 13.95 -27.83 -9.70
C MET A 1 12.64 -28.62 -9.76
N GLU A 2 12.63 -29.95 -9.60
CA GLU A 2 11.39 -30.77 -9.67
C GLU A 2 10.32 -30.48 -8.60
N ASN A 3 10.72 -30.09 -7.38
CA ASN A 3 9.75 -29.67 -6.34
C ASN A 3 9.14 -28.28 -6.57
N LEU A 4 9.68 -27.49 -7.49
CA LEU A 4 9.17 -26.16 -7.85
C LEU A 4 8.01 -26.27 -8.86
N ALA A 5 8.07 -27.26 -9.75
CA ALA A 5 7.05 -27.53 -10.76
C ALA A 5 5.79 -28.20 -10.19
N LYS A 6 5.90 -28.97 -9.08
CA LYS A 6 4.76 -29.68 -8.48
C LYS A 6 3.82 -28.81 -7.61
N ARG A 7 4.18 -27.55 -7.33
CA ARG A 7 3.41 -26.65 -6.42
C ARG A 7 2.88 -25.38 -7.10
N LEU A 8 3.24 -25.15 -8.36
CA LEU A 8 2.67 -24.10 -9.19
C LEU A 8 1.58 -24.73 -10.05
N ASP A 9 0.40 -24.13 -10.07
CA ASP A 9 -0.63 -24.53 -11.02
C ASP A 9 -0.17 -24.18 -12.44
N GLU A 10 -0.60 -24.92 -13.46
CA GLU A 10 -0.28 -24.57 -14.86
C GLU A 10 -0.77 -23.15 -15.20
N GLU A 11 -1.88 -22.74 -14.58
CA GLU A 11 -2.45 -21.39 -14.68
C GLU A 11 -1.51 -20.30 -14.12
N ASP A 12 -0.76 -20.58 -13.04
CA ASP A 12 0.16 -19.62 -12.44
C ASP A 12 1.33 -19.35 -13.39
N VAL A 13 1.88 -20.40 -13.99
CA VAL A 13 3.01 -20.30 -14.95
C VAL A 13 2.57 -19.57 -16.23
N ILE A 14 1.37 -19.87 -16.74
CA ILE A 14 0.80 -19.18 -17.91
C ILE A 14 0.56 -17.70 -17.61
N THR A 15 0.07 -17.37 -16.41
CA THR A 15 -0.17 -15.97 -16.00
C THR A 15 1.14 -15.18 -15.93
N VAL A 16 2.20 -15.80 -15.42
CA VAL A 16 3.55 -15.20 -15.39
C VAL A 16 4.08 -14.99 -16.79
N LEU A 17 4.06 -16.03 -17.64
CA LEU A 17 4.52 -15.93 -19.02
C LEU A 17 3.75 -14.86 -19.80
N LYS A 18 2.43 -14.78 -19.63
CA LYS A 18 1.60 -13.74 -20.23
C LYS A 18 1.97 -12.35 -19.72
N PHE A 19 2.14 -12.17 -18.41
CA PHE A 19 2.57 -10.90 -17.84
C PHE A 19 3.92 -10.47 -18.40
N PHE A 20 4.95 -11.32 -18.33
CA PHE A 20 6.28 -11.02 -18.88
C PHE A 20 6.22 -10.74 -20.39
N THR A 21 5.50 -11.55 -21.16
CA THR A 21 5.35 -11.35 -22.61
C THR A 21 4.71 -10.00 -22.90
N VAL A 22 3.59 -9.67 -22.27
CA VAL A 22 2.91 -8.39 -22.48
C VAL A 22 3.77 -7.24 -21.99
N SER A 23 4.44 -7.36 -20.84
CA SER A 23 5.32 -6.33 -20.29
C SER A 23 6.50 -6.00 -21.21
N PHE A 24 7.22 -7.01 -21.70
CA PHE A 24 8.40 -6.83 -22.54
C PHE A 24 8.07 -6.51 -24.00
N VAL A 25 6.90 -6.91 -24.51
CA VAL A 25 6.46 -6.58 -25.87
C VAL A 25 5.83 -5.18 -25.94
N VAL A 26 5.03 -4.80 -24.95
CA VAL A 26 4.32 -3.50 -24.97
C VAL A 26 5.27 -2.34 -24.70
N LEU A 27 6.21 -2.48 -23.76
CA LEU A 27 7.12 -1.38 -23.40
C LEU A 27 7.87 -0.74 -24.59
N PRO A 28 8.52 -1.50 -25.50
CA PRO A 28 9.23 -0.92 -26.65
C PRO A 28 8.29 -0.30 -27.70
N LEU A 29 7.01 -0.65 -27.69
CA LEU A 29 6.01 -0.09 -28.63
C LEU A 29 5.42 1.24 -28.14
N LEU A 30 5.54 1.54 -26.85
CA LEU A 30 4.94 2.74 -26.26
C LEU A 30 5.83 3.97 -26.50
N PRO A 31 5.22 5.11 -26.86
CA PRO A 31 5.98 6.35 -27.07
C PRO A 31 6.55 6.84 -25.73
N ASP A 32 7.87 7.10 -25.69
CA ASP A 32 8.52 7.73 -24.54
C ASP A 32 8.48 9.26 -24.63
N LYS A 33 7.25 9.78 -24.69
CA LYS A 33 6.96 11.20 -24.67
C LYS A 33 5.57 11.43 -24.08
N GLU A 34 5.33 12.63 -23.57
CA GLU A 34 4.00 13.01 -23.14
C GLU A 34 3.07 13.09 -24.35
N ILE A 35 2.08 12.20 -24.41
CA ILE A 35 1.05 12.21 -25.46
C ILE A 35 -0.14 13.09 -25.06
N ILE A 36 -0.38 13.18 -23.75
CA ILE A 36 -1.36 14.03 -23.09
C ILE A 36 -0.61 14.71 -21.94
N ARG A 37 -0.96 15.96 -21.61
CA ARG A 37 -0.29 16.69 -20.53
C ARG A 37 -0.39 15.91 -19.22
N GLY A 38 0.76 15.62 -18.62
CA GLY A 38 0.85 14.81 -17.42
C GLY A 38 0.75 13.30 -17.64
N LEU A 39 0.82 12.79 -18.88
CA LEU A 39 0.80 11.35 -19.17
C LEU A 39 1.86 10.95 -20.19
N ASN A 40 2.86 10.19 -19.73
CA ASN A 40 3.81 9.45 -20.58
C ASN A 40 3.49 7.95 -20.54
N PRO A 41 3.06 7.32 -21.65
CA PRO A 41 2.69 5.91 -21.68
C PRO A 41 3.83 4.95 -21.32
N SER A 42 5.05 5.22 -21.80
CA SER A 42 6.23 4.41 -21.45
C SER A 42 6.49 4.45 -19.94
N GLU A 43 6.32 5.62 -19.32
CA GLU A 43 6.50 5.84 -17.88
C GLU A 43 5.42 5.10 -17.06
N VAL A 44 4.15 5.21 -17.45
CA VAL A 44 3.03 4.45 -16.87
C VAL A 44 3.35 2.96 -16.90
N TRP A 45 3.83 2.46 -18.04
CA TRP A 45 4.10 1.04 -18.22
C TRP A 45 5.31 0.55 -17.40
N LYS A 46 6.36 1.36 -17.27
CA LYS A 46 7.49 1.07 -16.35
C LYS A 46 6.99 0.88 -14.92
N PHE A 47 6.05 1.72 -14.46
CA PHE A 47 5.45 1.59 -13.13
C PHE A 47 4.49 0.41 -12.99
N VAL A 48 3.71 0.10 -14.03
CA VAL A 48 2.91 -1.14 -14.08
C VAL A 48 3.80 -2.36 -13.87
N ILE A 49 4.93 -2.43 -14.58
CA ILE A 49 5.88 -3.54 -14.45
C ILE A 49 6.46 -3.60 -13.03
N LEU A 50 6.85 -2.46 -12.47
CA LEU A 50 7.44 -2.37 -11.14
C LEU A 50 6.49 -2.89 -10.05
N VAL A 51 5.26 -2.35 -9.99
CA VAL A 51 4.27 -2.72 -8.97
C VAL A 51 3.85 -4.18 -9.13
N SER A 52 3.55 -4.59 -10.36
CA SER A 52 3.16 -5.97 -10.64
C SER A 52 4.25 -6.98 -10.30
N SER A 53 5.53 -6.61 -10.44
CA SER A 53 6.65 -7.47 -10.05
C SER A 53 6.70 -7.69 -8.53
N VAL A 54 6.47 -6.63 -7.74
CA VAL A 54 6.41 -6.73 -6.28
C VAL A 54 5.21 -7.57 -5.83
N ASP A 55 4.05 -7.31 -6.40
CA ASP A 55 2.82 -8.04 -6.09
C ASP A 55 2.94 -9.52 -6.47
N PHE A 56 3.57 -9.81 -7.62
CA PHE A 56 3.86 -11.16 -8.07
C PHE A 56 4.79 -11.91 -7.12
N VAL A 57 5.86 -11.29 -6.64
CA VAL A 57 6.74 -11.90 -5.62
C VAL A 57 5.93 -12.26 -4.37
N GLY A 58 5.05 -11.38 -3.92
CA GLY A 58 4.14 -11.65 -2.80
C GLY A 58 3.18 -12.81 -3.07
N TYR A 59 2.61 -12.89 -4.27
CA TYR A 59 1.79 -14.01 -4.74
C TYR A 59 2.53 -15.34 -4.69
N PHE A 60 3.70 -15.37 -5.31
CA PHE A 60 4.53 -16.56 -5.38
C PHE A 60 4.93 -17.04 -3.98
N LEU A 61 5.32 -16.13 -3.09
CA LEU A 61 5.67 -16.46 -1.70
C LEU A 61 4.49 -17.11 -0.94
N LEU A 62 3.26 -16.64 -1.17
CA LEU A 62 2.07 -17.18 -0.51
C LEU A 62 1.75 -18.58 -1.00
N ARG A 63 1.83 -18.81 -2.31
CA ARG A 63 1.64 -20.13 -2.94
C ARG A 63 2.74 -21.12 -2.53
N TYR A 64 4.00 -20.69 -2.50
CA TYR A 64 5.13 -21.57 -2.24
C TYR A 64 5.19 -22.05 -0.79
N LYS A 65 5.07 -21.13 0.19
CA LYS A 65 5.11 -21.47 1.62
C LYS A 65 3.84 -22.17 2.11
N GLY A 66 2.74 -22.06 1.36
CA GLY A 66 1.41 -22.50 1.82
C GLY A 66 0.85 -21.58 2.90
N THR A 67 -0.39 -21.85 3.33
CA THR A 67 -1.05 -21.14 4.42
C THR A 67 -0.41 -21.52 5.77
N GLY A 68 0.64 -20.78 6.15
CA GLY A 68 1.30 -20.88 7.45
C GLY A 68 0.49 -20.21 8.57
N SER A 69 1.16 -19.77 9.64
CA SER A 69 0.51 -19.01 10.72
C SER A 69 -0.18 -17.75 10.18
N LEU A 70 -1.19 -17.25 10.91
CA LEU A 70 -1.92 -16.04 10.52
C LEU A 70 -0.99 -14.84 10.32
N ILE A 71 0.08 -14.76 11.11
CA ILE A 71 1.13 -13.72 11.01
C ILE A 71 1.87 -13.82 9.67
N ILE A 72 2.35 -15.02 9.33
CA ILE A 72 3.07 -15.23 8.05
C ILE A 72 2.14 -14.93 6.88
N THR A 73 0.90 -15.39 6.96
CA THR A 73 -0.12 -15.16 5.95
C THR A 73 -0.40 -13.68 5.76
N ALA A 74 -0.48 -12.89 6.84
CA ALA A 74 -0.69 -11.45 6.75
C ALA A 74 0.53 -10.66 6.26
N LEU A 75 1.73 -11.06 6.65
CA LEU A 75 2.97 -10.46 6.15
C LEU A 75 3.10 -10.68 4.64
N ILE A 76 2.97 -11.94 4.19
CA ILE A 76 3.11 -12.27 2.77
C ILE A 76 1.92 -11.72 1.97
N GLY A 77 0.69 -11.88 2.47
CA GLY A 77 -0.52 -11.34 1.83
C GLY A 77 -0.56 -9.81 1.81
N GLY A 78 0.16 -9.16 2.73
CA GLY A 78 0.33 -7.71 2.77
C GLY A 78 1.22 -7.16 1.67
N ILE A 79 2.07 -8.01 1.07
CA ILE A 79 2.91 -7.63 -0.06
C ILE A 79 2.02 -7.18 -1.23
N PRO A 80 1.12 -8.01 -1.78
CA PRO A 80 0.26 -7.57 -2.88
C PRO A 80 -0.86 -6.63 -2.40
N SER A 81 -1.51 -6.90 -1.25
CA SER A 81 -2.61 -6.05 -0.80
C SER A 81 -2.85 -6.12 0.70
N SER A 82 -2.40 -5.09 1.41
CA SER A 82 -2.73 -4.89 2.82
C SER A 82 -4.23 -4.62 3.05
N THR A 83 -4.94 -4.08 2.05
CA THR A 83 -6.40 -3.91 2.09
C THR A 83 -7.13 -5.25 2.12
N ALA A 84 -6.71 -6.20 1.26
CA ALA A 84 -7.28 -7.54 1.23
C ALA A 84 -7.05 -8.28 2.55
N VAL A 85 -5.85 -8.15 3.15
CA VAL A 85 -5.56 -8.71 4.47
C VAL A 85 -6.47 -8.10 5.54
N THR A 86 -6.60 -6.76 5.58
CA THR A 86 -7.49 -6.08 6.54
C THR A 86 -8.92 -6.57 6.42
N MET A 87 -9.47 -6.65 5.21
CA MET A 87 -10.84 -7.12 4.98
C MET A 87 -11.00 -8.58 5.43
N ALA A 88 -10.14 -9.48 4.95
CA ALA A 88 -10.22 -10.91 5.26
C ALA A 88 -10.13 -11.18 6.77
N PHE A 89 -9.14 -10.58 7.45
CA PHE A 89 -8.90 -10.84 8.87
C PHE A 89 -9.94 -10.14 9.75
N SER A 90 -10.48 -9.00 9.33
CA SER A 90 -11.61 -8.37 10.02
C SER A 90 -12.84 -9.27 9.95
N SER A 91 -13.22 -9.75 8.77
CA SER A 91 -14.36 -10.66 8.62
C SER A 91 -14.16 -11.99 9.37
N LEU A 92 -12.95 -12.55 9.35
CA LEU A 92 -12.66 -13.78 10.10
C LEU A 92 -12.69 -13.59 11.61
N SER A 93 -12.31 -12.42 12.11
CA SER A 93 -12.41 -12.12 13.55
C SER A 93 -13.84 -12.22 14.07
N GLN A 94 -14.87 -12.02 13.23
CA GLN A 94 -16.27 -12.22 13.64
C GLN A 94 -16.57 -13.70 13.91
N LYS A 95 -16.01 -14.60 13.10
CA LYS A 95 -16.16 -16.05 13.26
C LYS A 95 -15.33 -16.58 14.41
N LEU A 96 -14.18 -15.95 14.67
CA LEU A 96 -13.19 -16.39 15.65
C LEU A 96 -12.82 -15.24 16.62
N PRO A 97 -13.75 -14.76 17.47
CA PRO A 97 -13.51 -13.57 18.29
C PRO A 97 -12.39 -13.73 19.33
N HIS A 98 -12.10 -14.97 19.72
CA HIS A 98 -11.03 -15.29 20.67
C HIS A 98 -9.62 -15.06 20.11
N LEU A 99 -9.46 -14.95 18.78
CA LEU A 99 -8.21 -14.64 18.09
C LEU A 99 -8.10 -13.17 17.66
N SER A 100 -8.97 -12.28 18.17
CA SER A 100 -9.04 -10.89 17.70
C SER A 100 -7.71 -10.14 17.86
N GLU A 101 -6.99 -10.35 18.95
CA GLU A 101 -5.68 -9.74 19.19
C GLU A 101 -4.63 -10.19 18.16
N LEU A 102 -4.66 -11.47 17.77
CA LEU A 102 -3.79 -12.02 16.72
C LEU A 102 -4.16 -11.48 15.34
N PHE A 103 -5.46 -11.38 15.01
CA PHE A 103 -5.90 -10.75 13.77
C PHE A 103 -5.50 -9.28 13.70
N PHE A 104 -5.70 -8.51 14.79
CA PHE A 104 -5.29 -7.11 14.86
C PHE A 104 -3.78 -6.97 14.61
N PHE A 105 -2.96 -7.73 15.33
CA PHE A 105 -1.51 -7.72 15.15
C PHE A 105 -1.08 -8.07 13.74
N SER A 106 -1.69 -9.11 13.17
CA SER A 106 -1.39 -9.55 11.81
C SER A 106 -1.76 -8.48 10.76
N VAL A 107 -2.91 -7.81 10.92
CA VAL A 107 -3.30 -6.70 10.03
C VAL A 107 -2.32 -5.52 10.14
N ILE A 108 -1.90 -5.15 11.34
CA ILE A 108 -0.91 -4.08 11.53
C ILE A 108 0.43 -4.45 10.88
N LEU A 109 0.89 -5.70 11.02
CA LEU A 109 2.08 -6.19 10.31
C LEU A 109 1.94 -6.08 8.78
N SER A 110 0.76 -6.36 8.24
CA SER A 110 0.46 -6.16 6.83
C SER A 110 0.58 -4.68 6.41
N TRP A 111 0.21 -3.75 7.28
CA TRP A 111 0.39 -2.30 7.03
C TRP A 111 1.87 -1.89 7.13
N ILE A 112 2.67 -2.55 7.97
CA ILE A 112 4.13 -2.36 7.97
C ILE A 112 4.75 -2.79 6.64
N VAL A 113 4.25 -3.87 6.03
CA VAL A 113 4.69 -4.27 4.68
C VAL A 113 4.37 -3.18 3.66
N MET A 114 3.18 -2.57 3.73
CA MET A 114 2.84 -1.42 2.88
C MET A 114 3.78 -0.22 3.12
N PHE A 115 4.13 0.09 4.36
CA PHE A 115 5.13 1.12 4.67
C PHE A 115 6.46 0.84 3.97
N LEU A 116 6.95 -0.41 4.04
CA LEU A 116 8.19 -0.80 3.37
C LEU A 116 8.07 -0.67 1.85
N ARG A 117 6.91 -1.00 1.25
CA ARG A 117 6.65 -0.81 -0.19
C ARG A 117 6.71 0.65 -0.60
N VAL A 118 6.09 1.54 0.17
CA VAL A 118 6.12 3.00 -0.08
C VAL A 118 7.58 3.49 -0.09
N ILE A 119 8.37 3.13 0.92
CA ILE A 119 9.79 3.51 0.98
C ILE A 119 10.59 2.90 -0.19
N PHE A 120 10.30 1.65 -0.55
CA PHE A 120 10.96 0.95 -1.66
C PHE A 120 10.68 1.63 -3.01
N TYR A 121 9.43 1.95 -3.32
CA TYR A 121 9.06 2.65 -4.55
C TYR A 121 9.65 4.05 -4.61
N THR A 122 9.59 4.80 -3.51
CA THR A 122 10.25 6.10 -3.43
C THR A 122 11.76 5.98 -3.62
N PHE A 123 12.43 4.95 -3.08
CA PHE A 123 13.87 4.76 -3.28
C PHE A 123 14.24 4.48 -4.73
N LEU A 124 13.41 3.72 -5.45
CA LEU A 124 13.67 3.41 -6.86
C LEU A 124 13.44 4.61 -7.77
N VAL A 125 12.45 5.44 -7.47
CA VAL A 125 12.10 6.60 -8.29
C VAL A 125 12.92 7.84 -7.92
N PHE A 126 12.95 8.21 -6.64
CA PHE A 126 13.66 9.40 -6.18
C PHE A 126 14.24 9.27 -4.77
N LYS A 127 15.55 9.00 -4.70
CA LYS A 127 16.27 8.81 -3.43
C LYS A 127 16.32 10.08 -2.56
N GLY A 128 16.23 11.25 -3.18
CA GLY A 128 16.40 12.55 -2.50
C GLY A 128 15.38 12.83 -1.40
N MET A 129 14.22 12.17 -1.41
CA MET A 129 13.15 12.39 -0.43
C MET A 129 13.02 11.30 0.64
N ILE A 130 13.82 10.23 0.58
CA ILE A 130 13.66 9.07 1.48
C ILE A 130 13.76 9.46 2.95
N TYR A 131 14.78 10.24 3.32
CA TYR A 131 14.99 10.61 4.72
C TYR A 131 13.80 11.38 5.29
N LYS A 132 13.26 12.33 4.50
CA LYS A 132 12.08 13.10 4.89
C LYS A 132 10.85 12.19 5.01
N LEU A 133 10.64 11.30 4.06
CA LEU A 133 9.50 10.40 4.04
C LEU A 133 9.53 9.40 5.21
N ILE A 134 10.70 8.80 5.48
CA ILE A 134 10.89 7.92 6.65
C ILE A 134 10.64 8.71 7.94
N PHE A 135 11.19 9.92 8.07
CA PHE A 135 10.99 10.74 9.26
C PHE A 135 9.51 11.05 9.51
N LEU A 136 8.71 11.26 8.45
CA LEU A 136 7.27 11.52 8.55
C LEU A 136 6.43 10.27 8.82
N LEU A 137 6.81 9.10 8.29
CA LEU A 137 5.99 7.88 8.39
C LEU A 137 6.39 6.98 9.56
N PHE A 138 7.68 6.93 9.92
CA PHE A 138 8.21 6.00 10.91
C PHE A 138 7.56 6.14 12.29
N PRO A 139 7.39 7.34 12.88
CA PRO A 139 6.80 7.47 14.21
C PRO A 139 5.37 6.91 14.27
N TYR A 140 4.59 7.11 13.21
CA TYR A 140 3.23 6.59 13.09
C TYR A 140 3.21 5.06 13.06
N PHE A 141 3.98 4.45 12.16
CA PHE A 141 4.02 2.98 12.05
C PHE A 141 4.64 2.31 13.28
N ALA A 142 5.64 2.94 13.90
CA ALA A 142 6.23 2.46 15.15
C ALA A 142 5.21 2.44 16.29
N LEU A 143 4.39 3.48 16.41
CA LEU A 143 3.32 3.55 17.42
C LEU A 143 2.26 2.47 17.19
N LEU A 144 1.81 2.26 15.95
CA LEU A 144 0.85 1.21 15.61
C LEU A 144 1.41 -0.18 15.93
N LEU A 145 2.66 -0.45 15.53
CA LEU A 145 3.30 -1.73 15.78
C LEU A 145 3.46 -1.99 17.28
N LEU A 146 3.88 -0.99 18.04
CA LEU A 146 4.01 -1.08 19.50
C LEU A 146 2.65 -1.40 20.14
N PHE A 147 1.60 -0.67 19.77
CA PHE A 147 0.25 -0.89 20.27
C PHE A 147 -0.24 -2.32 19.97
N ALA A 148 -0.06 -2.77 18.73
CA ALA A 148 -0.45 -4.10 18.30
C ALA A 148 0.34 -5.21 19.00
N LEU A 149 1.66 -5.02 19.17
CA LEU A 149 2.53 -5.96 19.87
C LEU A 149 2.15 -6.09 21.35
N LEU A 150 1.86 -4.99 22.04
CA LEU A 150 1.44 -5.01 23.44
C LEU A 150 0.12 -5.78 23.64
N LEU A 151 -0.85 -5.61 22.73
CA LEU A 151 -2.10 -6.37 22.77
C LEU A 151 -1.87 -7.85 22.45
N TYR A 152 -1.04 -8.15 21.46
CA TYR A 152 -0.67 -9.52 21.11
C TYR A 152 -0.06 -10.24 22.31
N LEU A 153 0.98 -9.69 22.93
CA LEU A 153 1.68 -10.27 24.08
C LEU A 153 0.77 -10.52 25.30
N ARG A 154 -0.26 -9.69 25.49
CA ARG A 154 -1.28 -9.91 26.54
C ARG A 154 -2.20 -11.10 26.22
N GLY A 155 -2.46 -11.37 24.95
CA GLY A 155 -3.35 -12.43 24.48
C GLY A 155 -2.69 -13.80 24.30
N VAL A 156 -1.36 -13.87 24.13
CA VAL A 156 -0.63 -15.11 23.73
C VAL A 156 -0.95 -16.33 24.62
N LYS A 157 -1.28 -16.17 25.90
CA LYS A 157 -1.59 -17.29 26.82
C LYS A 157 -2.77 -18.18 26.37
N ASN A 158 -3.64 -17.70 25.47
CA ASN A 158 -4.85 -18.42 25.02
C ASN A 158 -4.79 -18.94 23.57
N HIS A 159 -3.68 -18.81 22.85
CA HIS A 159 -3.60 -19.15 21.42
C HIS A 159 -3.04 -20.56 21.21
N ARG A 160 -3.90 -21.55 20.93
CA ARG A 160 -3.46 -22.79 20.26
C ARG A 160 -3.64 -22.61 18.76
N GLU A 161 -2.54 -22.34 18.06
CA GLU A 161 -2.53 -22.18 16.60
C GLU A 161 -2.89 -23.51 15.91
N SER A 162 -4.01 -23.58 15.19
CA SER A 162 -4.25 -24.64 14.20
C SER A 162 -5.09 -24.24 12.99
N GLU A 163 -5.48 -22.96 12.86
CA GLU A 163 -6.30 -22.53 11.73
C GLU A 163 -5.46 -21.83 10.66
N SER A 164 -5.31 -22.52 9.53
CA SER A 164 -4.75 -21.96 8.31
C SER A 164 -5.83 -21.22 7.53
N VAL A 165 -5.66 -19.92 7.33
CA VAL A 165 -6.56 -19.11 6.50
C VAL A 165 -5.90 -18.90 5.15
N SER A 166 -6.56 -19.29 4.06
CA SER A 166 -6.12 -18.92 2.72
C SER A 166 -6.61 -17.51 2.40
N ILE A 167 -5.68 -16.56 2.30
CA ILE A 167 -5.95 -15.29 1.64
C ILE A 167 -5.91 -15.60 0.14
N LYS A 168 -7.08 -15.57 -0.51
CA LYS A 168 -7.15 -15.76 -1.97
C LYS A 168 -6.39 -14.61 -2.62
N ASN A 169 -5.25 -14.92 -3.20
CA ASN A 169 -4.36 -13.91 -3.74
C ASN A 169 -4.85 -13.48 -5.13
N PRO A 170 -5.00 -12.16 -5.37
CA PRO A 170 -5.73 -11.69 -6.53
C PRO A 170 -4.84 -11.33 -7.74
N PHE A 171 -3.53 -11.66 -7.71
CA PHE A 171 -2.63 -11.33 -8.83
C PHE A 171 -3.21 -11.83 -10.14
N SER A 172 -3.50 -10.88 -11.02
CA SER A 172 -4.03 -11.14 -12.34
C SER A 172 -3.51 -10.05 -13.28
N LEU A 173 -3.37 -10.39 -14.57
CA LEU A 173 -3.08 -9.38 -15.59
C LEU A 173 -4.08 -8.21 -15.53
N SER A 174 -5.33 -8.48 -15.13
CA SER A 174 -6.33 -7.43 -14.94
C SER A 174 -5.89 -6.37 -13.93
N GLN A 175 -5.23 -6.75 -12.82
CA GLN A 175 -4.77 -5.80 -11.82
C GLN A 175 -3.66 -4.89 -12.33
N ALA A 176 -2.73 -5.43 -13.14
CA ALA A 176 -1.69 -4.63 -13.78
C ALA A 176 -2.28 -3.54 -14.69
N PHE A 177 -3.30 -3.90 -15.48
CA PHE A 177 -4.02 -2.93 -16.31
C PHE A 177 -4.83 -1.93 -15.47
N THR A 178 -5.53 -2.40 -14.43
CA THR A 178 -6.27 -1.51 -13.50
C THR A 178 -5.33 -0.50 -12.85
N PHE A 179 -4.17 -0.94 -12.37
CA PHE A 179 -3.13 -0.04 -11.84
C PHE A 179 -2.71 0.99 -12.89
N GLY A 180 -2.39 0.56 -14.11
CA GLY A 180 -1.99 1.47 -15.18
C GLY A 180 -3.06 2.53 -15.51
N LEU A 181 -4.34 2.14 -15.50
CA LEU A 181 -5.47 3.05 -15.69
C LEU A 181 -5.61 4.04 -14.53
N ILE A 182 -5.54 3.56 -13.28
CA ILE A 182 -5.60 4.41 -12.09
C ILE A 182 -4.45 5.42 -12.11
N TYR A 183 -3.21 4.94 -12.31
CA TYR A 183 -2.02 5.77 -12.39
C TYR A 183 -2.17 6.84 -13.50
N SER A 184 -2.62 6.43 -14.69
CA SER A 184 -2.84 7.36 -15.81
C SER A 184 -3.86 8.45 -15.46
N ALA A 185 -4.98 8.06 -14.85
CA ALA A 185 -6.01 8.99 -14.44
C ALA A 185 -5.51 9.99 -13.40
N ILE A 186 -4.84 9.53 -12.33
CA ILE A 186 -4.32 10.42 -11.29
C ILE A 186 -3.21 11.33 -11.83
N SER A 187 -2.41 10.88 -12.80
CA SER A 187 -1.34 11.67 -13.41
C SER A 187 -1.89 12.80 -14.28
N ILE A 188 -2.96 12.53 -15.04
CA ILE A 188 -3.68 13.57 -15.79
C ILE A 188 -4.34 14.55 -14.82
N VAL A 189 -5.02 14.05 -13.78
CA VAL A 189 -5.69 14.90 -12.79
C VAL A 189 -4.68 15.74 -12.00
N SER A 190 -3.51 15.20 -11.66
CA SER A 190 -2.47 15.94 -10.94
C SER A 190 -1.96 17.13 -11.74
N TYR A 191 -1.78 16.97 -13.05
CA TYR A 191 -1.37 18.07 -13.92
C TYR A 191 -2.37 19.23 -13.85
N HIS A 192 -3.68 18.93 -13.96
CA HIS A 192 -4.73 19.95 -13.94
C HIS A 192 -4.91 20.59 -12.55
N LEU A 193 -4.90 19.78 -11.49
CA LEU A 193 -5.02 20.28 -10.12
C LEU A 193 -3.82 21.11 -9.71
N LYS A 194 -2.61 20.73 -10.13
CA LYS A 194 -1.40 21.53 -9.90
C LYS A 194 -1.46 22.87 -10.61
N ALA A 195 -1.95 22.90 -11.85
CA ALA A 195 -2.09 24.13 -12.63
C ALA A 195 -3.13 25.10 -12.04
N GLN A 196 -4.24 24.58 -11.50
CA GLN A 196 -5.34 25.41 -10.98
C GLN A 196 -5.20 25.78 -9.49
N PHE A 197 -4.72 24.84 -8.67
CA PHE A 197 -4.72 24.93 -7.20
C PHE A 197 -3.32 24.84 -6.58
N GLY A 198 -2.25 24.78 -7.39
CA GLY A 198 -0.89 24.72 -6.88
C GLY A 198 -0.61 23.47 -6.04
N ASN A 199 0.04 23.64 -4.89
CA ASN A 199 0.37 22.53 -3.98
C ASN A 199 -0.87 21.96 -3.27
N GLU A 200 -1.88 22.77 -3.01
CA GLU A 200 -3.13 22.31 -2.37
C GLU A 200 -3.86 21.28 -3.24
N GLY A 201 -3.85 21.49 -4.56
CA GLY A 201 -4.38 20.51 -5.51
C GLY A 201 -3.69 19.15 -5.41
N ILE A 202 -2.38 19.13 -5.13
CA ILE A 202 -1.62 17.90 -4.92
C ILE A 202 -2.02 17.22 -3.61
N TYR A 203 -2.22 17.97 -2.52
CA TYR A 203 -2.64 17.40 -1.24
C TYR A 203 -4.03 16.79 -1.29
N ILE A 204 -4.99 17.49 -1.93
CA ILE A 204 -6.35 16.98 -2.14
C ILE A 204 -6.31 15.71 -2.98
N LEU A 205 -5.57 15.73 -4.10
CA LEU A 205 -5.41 14.55 -4.94
C LEU A 205 -4.80 13.38 -4.16
N SER A 206 -3.81 13.66 -3.31
CA SER A 206 -3.12 12.64 -2.54
C SER A 206 -4.05 11.96 -1.55
N PHE A 207 -4.87 12.74 -0.85
CA PHE A 207 -5.86 12.23 0.08
C PHE A 207 -6.91 11.34 -0.61
N ILE A 208 -7.44 11.78 -1.76
CA ILE A 208 -8.44 11.02 -2.52
C ILE A 208 -7.83 9.75 -3.11
N SER A 209 -6.67 9.88 -3.76
CA SER A 209 -6.01 8.77 -4.44
C SER A 209 -5.51 7.71 -3.46
N GLY A 210 -5.13 8.11 -2.24
CA GLY A 210 -4.74 7.18 -1.18
C GLY A 210 -5.82 6.17 -0.83
N VAL A 211 -7.11 6.49 -0.98
CA VAL A 211 -8.20 5.52 -0.80
C VAL A 211 -8.18 4.46 -1.90
N MET A 212 -7.88 4.86 -3.13
CA MET A 212 -7.91 4.00 -4.32
C MET A 212 -6.68 3.11 -4.39
N ASP A 213 -5.50 3.72 -4.45
CA ASP A 213 -4.23 3.03 -4.62
C ASP A 213 -3.07 3.90 -4.09
N ILE A 214 -2.41 3.41 -3.04
CA ILE A 214 -1.29 4.11 -2.41
C ILE A 214 -0.01 4.05 -3.26
N ASP A 215 0.16 3.01 -4.06
CA ASP A 215 1.36 2.79 -4.85
C ASP A 215 1.37 3.75 -6.04
N ALA A 216 0.22 3.92 -6.70
CA ALA A 216 0.07 4.80 -7.85
C ALA A 216 0.41 6.26 -7.47
N ILE A 217 -0.17 6.77 -6.39
CA ILE A 217 0.10 8.14 -5.92
C ILE A 217 1.52 8.29 -5.37
N THR A 218 2.08 7.27 -4.72
CA THR A 218 3.48 7.30 -4.25
C THR A 218 4.45 7.45 -5.41
N LEU A 219 4.29 6.63 -6.45
CA LEU A 219 5.12 6.67 -7.65
C LEU A 219 4.98 8.00 -8.39
N LEU A 220 3.75 8.51 -8.51
CA LEU A 220 3.48 9.80 -9.14
C LEU A 220 4.20 10.94 -8.40
N LEU A 221 4.03 11.05 -7.09
CA LEU A 221 4.63 12.14 -6.31
C LEU A 221 6.16 12.06 -6.24
N ALA A 222 6.71 10.84 -6.15
CA ALA A 222 8.15 10.64 -6.24
C ALA A 222 8.69 11.11 -7.60
N ARG A 223 8.00 10.75 -8.70
CA ARG A 223 8.36 11.16 -10.08
C ARG A 223 8.27 12.67 -10.28
N LEU A 224 7.16 13.29 -9.85
CA LEU A 224 7.00 14.74 -9.96
C LEU A 224 8.08 15.49 -9.18
N SER A 225 8.50 14.96 -8.03
CA SER A 225 9.59 15.54 -7.26
C SER A 225 10.97 15.32 -7.89
N ASP A 226 11.21 14.16 -8.51
CA ASP A 226 12.45 13.86 -9.25
C ASP A 226 12.65 14.84 -10.41
N LYS A 227 11.56 15.12 -11.15
CA LYS A 227 11.55 16.08 -12.26
C LYS A 227 11.55 17.55 -11.83
N GLY A 228 11.54 17.82 -10.52
CA GLY A 228 11.49 19.18 -9.98
C GLY A 228 10.16 19.92 -10.19
N GLU A 229 9.10 19.23 -10.59
CA GLU A 229 7.76 19.81 -10.79
C GLU A 229 7.07 20.15 -9.47
N ILE A 230 7.41 19.41 -8.40
CA ILE A 230 7.03 19.70 -7.02
C ILE A 230 8.23 19.57 -6.08
N GLY A 231 8.20 20.30 -4.97
CA GLY A 231 9.25 20.19 -3.94
C GLY A 231 9.16 18.90 -3.12
N ILE A 232 10.29 18.46 -2.57
CA ILE A 232 10.39 17.28 -1.69
C ILE A 232 9.36 17.33 -0.55
N ASN A 233 9.15 18.52 0.03
CA ASN A 233 8.18 18.71 1.12
C ASN A 233 6.75 18.43 0.68
N VAL A 234 6.34 18.93 -0.49
CA VAL A 234 4.99 18.74 -1.05
C VAL A 234 4.76 17.26 -1.36
N ALA A 235 5.72 16.62 -2.02
CA ALA A 235 5.60 15.20 -2.35
C ALA A 235 5.58 14.31 -1.09
N SER A 236 6.47 14.55 -0.12
CA SER A 236 6.50 13.75 1.11
C SER A 236 5.23 13.93 1.95
N MET A 237 4.70 15.15 2.02
CA MET A 237 3.43 15.44 2.70
C MET A 237 2.23 14.85 1.96
N GLY A 238 2.23 14.88 0.62
CA GLY A 238 1.23 14.20 -0.20
C GLY A 238 1.22 12.70 0.05
N ILE A 239 2.38 12.03 0.04
CA ILE A 239 2.48 10.60 0.34
C ILE A 239 1.98 10.30 1.76
N LEU A 240 2.34 11.12 2.75
CA LEU A 240 1.80 11.01 4.10
C LEU A 240 0.26 11.06 4.10
N LEU A 241 -0.35 12.08 3.49
CA LEU A 241 -1.81 12.23 3.42
C LEU A 241 -2.48 11.04 2.73
N ALA A 242 -1.86 10.51 1.68
CA ALA A 242 -2.33 9.32 1.00
C ALA A 242 -2.30 8.09 1.93
N VAL A 243 -1.20 7.87 2.67
CA VAL A 243 -1.08 6.78 3.65
C VAL A 243 -2.13 6.91 4.76
N MET A 244 -2.32 8.12 5.29
CA MET A 244 -3.29 8.37 6.36
C MET A 244 -4.72 8.09 5.87
N SER A 245 -5.07 8.59 4.68
CA SER A 245 -6.37 8.34 4.05
C SER A 245 -6.62 6.83 3.84
N ASN A 246 -5.62 6.12 3.30
CA ASN A 246 -5.69 4.68 3.08
C ASN A 246 -5.93 3.90 4.38
N ASN A 247 -5.21 4.25 5.44
CA ASN A 247 -5.35 3.60 6.75
C ASN A 247 -6.66 3.95 7.45
N LEU A 248 -7.20 5.16 7.27
CA LEU A 248 -8.53 5.51 7.74
C LEU A 248 -9.60 4.67 7.05
N PHE A 249 -9.51 4.50 5.74
CA PHE A 249 -10.42 3.67 4.96
C PHE A 249 -10.39 2.20 5.40
N LYS A 250 -9.19 1.63 5.55
CA LYS A 250 -9.00 0.27 6.07
C LYS A 250 -9.50 0.11 7.51
N SER A 251 -9.28 1.11 8.36
CA SER A 251 -9.84 1.13 9.72
C SER A 251 -11.37 1.12 9.66
N GLY A 252 -11.97 1.90 8.76
CA GLY A 252 -13.41 1.90 8.52
C GLY A 252 -13.94 0.51 8.17
N TYR A 253 -13.29 -0.20 7.24
CA TYR A 253 -13.64 -1.60 6.95
C TYR A 253 -13.56 -2.49 8.18
N ALA A 254 -12.48 -2.40 8.95
CA ALA A 254 -12.31 -3.21 10.14
C ALA A 254 -13.36 -2.91 11.23
N VAL A 255 -13.80 -1.65 11.35
CA VAL A 255 -14.89 -1.25 12.26
C VAL A 255 -16.25 -1.77 11.79
N ILE A 256 -16.50 -1.81 10.48
CA ILE A 256 -17.77 -2.30 9.95
C ILE A 256 -17.84 -3.83 10.08
N PHE A 257 -16.81 -4.52 9.61
CA PHE A 257 -16.79 -5.98 9.40
C PHE A 257 -16.02 -6.78 10.45
N GLY A 258 -15.45 -6.13 11.47
CA GLY A 258 -14.69 -6.79 12.55
C GLY A 258 -15.53 -7.32 13.71
N SER A 259 -14.91 -8.12 14.58
CA SER A 259 -15.40 -8.48 15.91
C SER A 259 -15.47 -7.26 16.84
N LYS A 260 -16.20 -7.33 17.96
CA LYS A 260 -16.29 -6.21 18.93
C LYS A 260 -14.92 -5.65 19.35
N LYS A 261 -13.92 -6.53 19.56
CA LYS A 261 -12.55 -6.12 19.91
C LYS A 261 -11.83 -5.45 18.73
N ILE A 262 -11.92 -6.03 17.52
CA ILE A 262 -11.36 -5.44 16.30
C ILE A 262 -11.95 -4.05 16.05
N LYS A 263 -13.27 -3.88 16.21
CA LYS A 263 -13.93 -2.57 16.08
C LYS A 263 -13.33 -1.55 17.04
N LEU A 264 -13.20 -1.88 18.32
CA LEU A 264 -12.59 -0.99 19.30
C LEU A 264 -11.15 -0.62 18.93
N TYR A 265 -10.32 -1.61 18.57
CA TYR A 265 -8.91 -1.37 18.26
C TYR A 265 -8.74 -0.50 17.01
N PHE A 266 -9.48 -0.77 15.94
CA PHE A 266 -9.38 0.04 14.72
C PHE A 266 -10.06 1.40 14.83
N SER A 267 -11.06 1.59 15.71
CA SER A 267 -11.53 2.92 16.07
C SER A 267 -10.44 3.74 16.75
N LEU A 268 -9.68 3.15 17.67
CA LEU A 268 -8.53 3.82 18.30
C LEU A 268 -7.44 4.15 17.26
N VAL A 269 -7.13 3.20 16.37
CA VAL A 269 -6.18 3.45 15.26
C VAL A 269 -6.64 4.60 14.36
N ALA A 270 -7.94 4.67 14.03
CA ALA A 270 -8.48 5.77 13.22
C ALA A 270 -8.34 7.13 13.94
N ILE A 271 -8.64 7.20 15.24
CA ILE A 271 -8.46 8.41 16.04
C ILE A 271 -6.99 8.82 16.09
N CYS A 272 -6.08 7.88 16.35
CA CYS A 272 -4.63 8.13 16.33
C CYS A 272 -4.15 8.62 14.96
N THR A 273 -4.70 8.06 13.88
CA THR A 273 -4.38 8.45 12.49
C THR A 273 -4.83 9.88 12.21
N LEU A 274 -6.06 10.26 12.59
CA LEU A 274 -6.53 11.64 12.47
C LEU A 274 -5.68 12.61 13.30
N PHE A 275 -5.41 12.26 14.56
CA PHE A 275 -4.62 13.10 15.45
C PHE A 275 -3.19 13.32 14.92
N TYR A 276 -2.54 12.25 14.45
CA TYR A 276 -1.21 12.33 13.84
C TYR A 276 -1.21 13.21 12.58
N THR A 277 -2.23 13.06 11.74
CA THR A 277 -2.41 13.86 10.52
C THR A 277 -2.56 15.35 10.84
N ILE A 278 -3.41 15.69 11.82
CA ILE A 278 -3.63 17.08 12.25
C ILE A 278 -2.34 17.69 12.83
N ILE A 279 -1.62 16.95 13.69
CA ILE A 279 -0.34 17.41 14.23
C ILE A 279 0.64 17.73 13.10
N LEU A 280 0.80 16.82 12.12
CA LEU A 280 1.74 17.05 11.04
C LEU A 280 1.33 18.19 10.12
N LEU A 281 0.04 18.36 9.83
CA LEU A 281 -0.47 19.52 9.07
C LEU A 281 -0.15 20.83 9.80
N THR A 282 -0.45 20.92 11.10
CA THR A 282 -0.18 22.14 11.88
C THR A 282 1.32 22.45 12.02
N LEU A 283 2.18 21.43 12.10
CA LEU A 283 3.63 21.60 12.09
C LEU A 283 4.14 22.03 10.71
N PHE A 284 3.54 21.51 9.64
CA PHE A 284 3.89 21.84 8.27
C PHE A 284 3.54 23.29 7.92
N ASP A 285 2.33 23.75 8.29
CA ASP A 285 1.91 25.14 8.09
C ASP A 285 2.82 26.13 8.82
N LYS A 286 3.22 25.81 10.06
CA LYS A 286 4.17 26.63 10.83
C LYS A 286 5.54 26.75 10.17
N LEU A 287 6.01 25.69 9.51
CA LEU A 287 7.29 25.70 8.80
C LEU A 287 7.24 26.47 7.46
N HIS A 288 6.06 26.60 6.85
CA HIS A 288 5.88 27.36 5.61
C HIS A 288 5.66 28.86 5.85
N ILE A 289 5.14 29.25 7.02
CA ILE A 289 5.00 30.67 7.41
C ILE A 289 6.36 31.30 7.78
N SER A 290 7.39 30.50 8.08
CA SER A 290 8.73 30.99 8.48
C SER A 290 9.78 30.97 7.36
N SER A 291 9.41 30.68 6.11
CA SER A 291 10.29 30.61 4.94
C SER A 291 9.86 31.57 3.85
#